data_AF-A0A7V9J865-F1
#
_entry.id   AF-A0A7V9J865-F1
#
_cell.length_a   1.000
_cell.length_b   1.000
_cell.length_c   1.000
_cell.angle_alpha   90.00
_cell.angle_beta   90.00
_cell.angle_gamma   90.00
#
_symmetry.space_group_name_H-M   'P 1'
#
loop_
_entity.id
_entity.type
_entity.pdbx_description
1 polymer ?
#
loop_
_entity_poly.entity_id
_entity_poly.type
_entity_poly.pdbx_seq_one_letter_code
_entity_poly.pdbx_strand_id
1 'polypeptide(L)'
;MKRLIAVTAALASVALPATAVSKPDQVDRKNAAQECRFERGSTAATREAFRSKYGTNRNKRNAFGKCVSRRAQDEENERKNASKNSAQECKDERAANPQAFALKYGTNANYNNAFGKCVSSKAKAKKDAADAKDAEQAKKRKKAAKECKAERDSMGRGAFATKHGTKKNKRNAFGKCVSKKGRAA
;
A
#
# COMPACT_ATOMS: atom_id res chain seq x y z
N MET A 1 0.67 56.40 -42.01
CA MET A 1 -0.51 55.56 -41.66
C MET A 1 -0.05 54.10 -41.70
N LYS A 2 0.55 53.59 -40.60
CA LYS A 2 0.00 52.59 -39.65
C LYS A 2 -0.50 51.28 -40.30
N ARG A 3 0.14 50.17 -39.86
CA ARG A 3 -0.37 48.78 -39.68
C ARG A 3 -0.20 47.84 -40.90
N LEU A 4 0.26 46.58 -40.82
CA LEU A 4 0.53 45.64 -39.71
C LEU A 4 1.59 44.59 -40.15
N ILE A 5 2.53 44.27 -39.26
CA ILE A 5 3.43 43.12 -39.35
C ILE A 5 2.66 41.90 -38.84
N ALA A 6 2.46 40.89 -39.69
CA ALA A 6 1.86 39.62 -39.30
C ALA A 6 2.94 38.72 -38.67
N VAL A 7 2.94 38.64 -37.33
CA VAL A 7 3.72 37.66 -36.58
C VAL A 7 2.90 36.37 -36.50
N THR A 8 3.29 35.35 -37.26
CA THR A 8 2.80 33.99 -37.13
C THR A 8 3.42 33.35 -35.90
N ALA A 9 2.66 33.27 -34.81
CA ALA A 9 3.04 32.53 -33.62
C ALA A 9 2.96 31.02 -33.90
N ALA A 10 4.12 30.38 -34.03
CA ALA A 10 4.24 28.93 -34.02
C ALA A 10 3.92 28.40 -32.61
N LEU A 11 2.77 27.74 -32.47
CA LEU A 11 2.39 26.98 -31.28
C LEU A 11 3.29 25.75 -31.17
N ALA A 12 4.34 25.85 -30.37
CA ALA A 12 5.13 24.71 -29.94
C ALA A 12 4.28 23.81 -29.03
N SER A 13 3.84 22.67 -29.56
CA SER A 13 3.18 21.61 -28.81
C SER A 13 4.18 20.98 -27.83
N VAL A 14 4.03 21.30 -26.54
CA VAL A 14 4.75 20.65 -25.46
C VAL A 14 4.30 19.19 -25.39
N ALA A 15 5.09 18.29 -25.96
CA ALA A 15 4.97 16.85 -25.74
C ALA A 15 5.34 16.57 -24.28
N LEU A 16 4.31 16.40 -23.42
CA LEU A 16 4.51 15.87 -22.08
C LEU A 16 5.10 14.46 -22.21
N PRO A 17 6.27 14.15 -21.62
CA PRO A 17 6.74 12.78 -21.56
C PRO A 17 5.69 11.96 -20.81
N ALA A 18 5.10 10.99 -21.51
CA ALA A 18 4.28 9.96 -20.92
C ALA A 18 5.17 9.18 -19.94
N THR A 19 5.21 9.62 -18.69
CA THR A 19 5.77 8.82 -17.60
C THR A 19 4.92 7.56 -17.56
N ALA A 20 5.46 6.47 -18.09
CA ALA A 20 4.83 5.17 -18.05
C ALA A 20 4.63 4.84 -16.58
N VAL A 21 3.41 5.05 -16.08
CA VAL A 21 2.99 4.53 -14.79
C VAL A 21 2.98 3.03 -14.98
N SER A 22 4.10 2.38 -14.63
CA SER A 22 4.14 0.93 -14.55
C SER A 22 2.97 0.49 -13.66
N LYS A 23 2.37 -0.64 -14.03
CA LYS A 23 1.28 -1.27 -13.30
C LYS A 23 1.88 -2.30 -12.34
N PRO A 24 1.15 -2.72 -11.29
CA PRO A 24 1.62 -3.77 -10.40
C PRO A 24 1.94 -5.05 -11.16
N ASP A 25 3.12 -5.60 -10.89
CA ASP A 25 3.61 -6.82 -11.53
C ASP A 25 3.00 -8.09 -10.89
N GLN A 26 3.46 -9.27 -11.33
CA GLN A 26 2.94 -10.53 -10.80
C GLN A 26 3.34 -10.76 -9.33
N VAL A 27 4.52 -10.30 -8.91
CA VAL A 27 4.99 -10.44 -7.53
C VAL A 27 4.19 -9.53 -6.62
N ASP A 28 4.01 -8.25 -7.01
CA ASP A 28 3.18 -7.29 -6.28
C ASP A 28 1.76 -7.85 -6.05
N ARG A 29 1.17 -8.49 -7.07
CA ARG A 29 -0.17 -9.12 -6.96
C ARG A 29 -0.19 -10.35 -6.07
N LYS A 30 0.86 -11.17 -6.08
CA LYS A 30 0.98 -12.38 -5.24
C LYS A 30 1.07 -11.98 -3.76
N ASN A 31 1.94 -11.02 -3.43
CA ASN A 31 2.08 -10.50 -2.07
C ASN A 31 0.77 -9.89 -1.59
N ALA A 32 0.18 -9.00 -2.39
CA ALA A 32 -1.13 -8.42 -2.12
C ALA A 32 -2.22 -9.47 -1.84
N ALA A 33 -2.26 -10.57 -2.60
CA ALA A 33 -3.20 -11.66 -2.37
C ALA A 33 -2.96 -12.37 -1.03
N GLN A 34 -1.70 -12.58 -0.64
CA GLN A 34 -1.32 -13.18 0.64
C GLN A 34 -1.73 -12.26 1.80
N GLU A 35 -1.44 -10.97 1.72
CA GLU A 35 -1.87 -9.99 2.71
C GLU A 35 -3.38 -9.94 2.86
N CYS A 36 -4.11 -9.91 1.75
CA CYS A 36 -5.57 -9.90 1.76
C CYS A 36 -6.15 -11.19 2.35
N ARG A 37 -5.53 -12.35 2.12
CA ARG A 37 -5.92 -13.61 2.77
C ARG A 37 -5.68 -13.54 4.27
N PHE A 38 -4.51 -13.03 4.65
CA PHE A 38 -4.18 -12.80 6.05
C PHE A 38 -5.23 -11.88 6.68
N GLU A 39 -5.42 -10.65 6.21
CA GLU A 39 -6.35 -9.67 6.79
C GLU A 39 -7.79 -10.21 6.91
N ARG A 40 -8.28 -10.91 5.87
CA ARG A 40 -9.63 -11.50 5.86
C ARG A 40 -9.86 -12.47 7.02
N GLY A 41 -8.84 -13.29 7.33
CA GLY A 41 -8.92 -14.31 8.37
C GLY A 41 -10.01 -15.36 8.13
N SER A 42 -10.25 -16.18 9.16
CA SER A 42 -11.18 -17.31 9.11
C SER A 42 -12.51 -17.06 9.84
N THR A 43 -12.53 -16.17 10.83
CA THR A 43 -13.70 -15.94 11.69
C THR A 43 -14.79 -15.11 11.00
N ALA A 44 -16.05 -15.24 11.47
CA ALA A 44 -17.16 -14.42 11.00
C ALA A 44 -16.90 -12.91 11.19
N ALA A 45 -16.34 -12.52 12.35
CA ALA A 45 -16.02 -11.13 12.66
C ALA A 45 -14.99 -10.54 11.68
N THR A 46 -13.88 -11.25 11.44
CA THR A 46 -12.83 -10.77 10.54
C THR A 46 -13.32 -10.72 9.10
N ARG A 47 -14.13 -11.69 8.65
CA ARG A 47 -14.74 -11.67 7.31
C ARG A 47 -15.74 -10.53 7.16
N GLU A 48 -16.54 -10.22 8.18
CA GLU A 48 -17.47 -9.08 8.16
C GLU A 48 -16.72 -7.74 8.12
N ALA A 49 -15.66 -7.61 8.93
CA ALA A 49 -14.79 -6.43 8.94
C ALA A 49 -14.13 -6.23 7.57
N PHE A 50 -13.57 -7.30 7.00
CA PHE A 50 -12.94 -7.28 5.69
C PHE A 50 -13.90 -6.85 4.58
N ARG A 51 -15.11 -7.42 4.56
CA ARG A 51 -16.17 -7.03 3.60
C ARG A 51 -16.62 -5.59 3.81
N SER A 52 -16.64 -5.11 5.05
CA SER A 52 -16.99 -3.73 5.35
C SER A 52 -15.89 -2.74 4.94
N LYS A 53 -14.62 -3.15 4.97
CA LYS A 53 -13.48 -2.35 4.52
C LYS A 53 -13.39 -2.25 3.00
N TYR A 54 -13.51 -3.37 2.30
CA TYR A 54 -13.18 -3.45 0.87
C TYR A 54 -14.39 -3.66 -0.06
N GLY A 55 -15.51 -4.17 0.46
CA GLY A 55 -16.67 -4.46 -0.36
C GLY A 55 -17.39 -3.18 -0.77
N THR A 56 -17.55 -2.98 -2.08
CA THR A 56 -18.20 -1.77 -2.63
C THR A 56 -19.53 -2.05 -3.31
N ASN A 57 -19.76 -3.29 -3.78
CA ASN A 57 -21.02 -3.67 -4.41
C ASN A 57 -22.11 -4.01 -3.38
N ARG A 58 -23.37 -4.14 -3.84
CA ARG A 58 -24.56 -4.37 -2.99
C ARG A 58 -24.39 -5.52 -1.99
N ASN A 59 -23.77 -6.62 -2.41
CA ASN A 59 -23.57 -7.81 -1.58
C ASN A 59 -22.16 -7.89 -0.95
N LYS A 60 -21.30 -6.89 -1.17
CA LYS A 60 -19.90 -6.83 -0.70
C LYS A 60 -19.05 -8.06 -1.08
N ARG A 61 -19.41 -8.82 -2.11
CA ARG A 61 -18.67 -10.03 -2.54
C ARG A 61 -17.39 -9.69 -3.31
N ASN A 62 -17.29 -8.49 -3.86
CA ASN A 62 -16.09 -8.02 -4.57
C ASN A 62 -14.94 -7.59 -3.64
N ALA A 63 -15.10 -7.73 -2.31
CA ALA A 63 -14.14 -7.25 -1.31
C ALA A 63 -12.73 -7.83 -1.51
N PHE A 64 -12.60 -9.11 -1.86
CA PHE A 64 -11.28 -9.71 -2.03
C PHE A 64 -10.55 -9.14 -3.25
N GLY A 65 -11.21 -9.08 -4.41
CA GLY A 65 -10.63 -8.48 -5.61
C GLY A 65 -10.27 -7.00 -5.40
N LYS A 66 -11.10 -6.24 -4.69
CA LYS A 66 -10.80 -4.84 -4.34
C LYS A 66 -9.62 -4.72 -3.37
N CYS A 67 -9.49 -5.63 -2.41
CA CYS A 67 -8.33 -5.68 -1.54
C CYS A 67 -7.06 -5.92 -2.35
N VAL A 68 -7.02 -6.98 -3.17
CA VAL A 68 -5.83 -7.32 -3.98
C VAL A 68 -5.48 -6.19 -4.92
N SER A 69 -6.47 -5.57 -5.57
CA SER A 69 -6.22 -4.46 -6.48
C SER A 69 -5.59 -3.26 -5.76
N ARG A 70 -6.02 -2.94 -4.54
CA ARG A 70 -5.46 -1.84 -3.76
C ARG A 70 -4.07 -2.20 -3.23
N ARG A 71 -3.92 -3.38 -2.63
CA ARG A 71 -2.64 -3.83 -2.08
C ARG A 71 -1.57 -4.00 -3.13
N ALA A 72 -1.91 -4.43 -4.34
CA ALA A 72 -0.94 -4.51 -5.43
C ALA A 72 -0.41 -3.12 -5.83
N GLN A 73 -1.23 -2.06 -5.72
CA GLN A 73 -0.78 -0.69 -5.93
C GLN A 73 0.11 -0.20 -4.78
N ASP A 74 -0.25 -0.53 -3.53
CA ASP A 74 0.56 -0.22 -2.36
C ASP A 74 1.95 -0.89 -2.49
N GLU A 75 1.98 -2.18 -2.82
CA GLU A 75 3.18 -2.98 -3.06
C GLU A 75 4.08 -2.40 -4.16
N GLU A 76 3.49 -2.00 -5.29
CA GLU A 76 4.22 -1.37 -6.36
C GLU A 76 4.86 -0.03 -5.91
N ASN A 77 4.09 0.80 -5.20
CA ASN A 77 4.57 2.09 -4.74
C ASN A 77 5.72 1.94 -3.75
N GLU A 78 5.59 1.01 -2.81
CA GLU A 78 6.65 0.67 -1.88
C GLU A 78 7.88 0.12 -2.59
N ARG A 79 7.72 -0.70 -3.63
CA ARG A 79 8.85 -1.24 -4.41
C ARG A 79 9.59 -0.12 -5.13
N LYS A 80 8.85 0.79 -5.75
CA LYS A 80 9.41 1.98 -6.41
C LYS A 80 10.15 2.87 -5.41
N ASN A 81 9.54 3.15 -4.26
CA ASN A 81 10.12 4.00 -3.23
C ASN A 81 11.34 3.35 -2.58
N ALA A 82 11.28 2.05 -2.29
CA ALA A 82 12.38 1.28 -1.75
C ALA A 82 13.58 1.29 -2.70
N SER A 83 13.36 1.04 -4.00
CA SER A 83 14.43 1.10 -5.01
C SER A 83 15.04 2.49 -5.14
N LYS A 84 14.21 3.55 -5.23
CA LYS A 84 14.69 4.94 -5.36
C LYS A 84 15.51 5.37 -4.15
N ASN A 85 14.97 5.20 -2.94
CA ASN A 85 15.64 5.60 -1.71
C ASN A 85 16.93 4.79 -1.50
N SER A 86 16.91 3.50 -1.83
CA SER A 86 18.10 2.64 -1.71
C SER A 86 19.17 3.01 -2.73
N ALA A 87 18.79 3.36 -3.96
CA ALA A 87 19.72 3.86 -4.95
C ALA A 87 20.40 5.16 -4.49
N GLN A 88 19.66 6.06 -3.84
CA GLN A 88 20.25 7.28 -3.29
C GLN A 88 21.24 6.97 -2.16
N GLU A 89 20.82 6.20 -1.16
CA GLU A 89 21.71 5.80 -0.05
C GLU A 89 22.97 5.07 -0.55
N CYS A 90 22.85 4.21 -1.55
CA CYS A 90 24.01 3.52 -2.13
C CYS A 90 24.92 4.45 -2.92
N LYS A 91 24.40 5.53 -3.53
CA LYS A 91 25.23 6.55 -4.18
C LYS A 91 26.02 7.31 -3.13
N ASP A 92 25.37 7.69 -2.04
CA ASP A 92 25.98 8.44 -0.94
C ASP A 92 27.06 7.59 -0.24
N GLU A 93 26.76 6.32 0.08
CA GLU A 93 27.75 5.38 0.64
C GLU A 93 28.95 5.15 -0.29
N ARG A 94 28.71 5.01 -1.60
CA ARG A 94 29.79 4.83 -2.58
C ARG A 94 30.65 6.08 -2.74
N ALA A 95 30.03 7.27 -2.73
CA ALA A 95 30.73 8.54 -2.84
C ALA A 95 31.63 8.80 -1.60
N ALA A 96 31.17 8.39 -0.41
CA ALA A 96 31.93 8.54 0.82
C ALA A 96 33.22 7.69 0.83
N ASN A 97 33.17 6.44 0.37
CA ASN A 97 34.36 5.58 0.25
C ASN A 97 34.17 4.50 -0.84
N PRO A 98 34.65 4.72 -2.07
CA PRO A 98 34.47 3.78 -3.17
C PRO A 98 35.10 2.39 -2.93
N GLN A 99 36.28 2.35 -2.30
CA GLN A 99 37.00 1.09 -2.04
C GLN A 99 36.28 0.26 -0.98
N ALA A 100 35.95 0.86 0.16
CA ALA A 100 35.19 0.19 1.22
C ALA A 100 33.80 -0.24 0.72
N PHE A 101 33.15 0.56 -0.14
CA PHE A 101 31.88 0.22 -0.76
C PHE A 101 31.99 -1.03 -1.64
N ALA A 102 33.01 -1.09 -2.50
CA ALA A 102 33.27 -2.24 -3.37
C ALA A 102 33.51 -3.52 -2.56
N LEU A 103 34.31 -3.44 -1.50
CA LEU A 103 34.57 -4.57 -0.60
C LEU A 103 33.33 -5.01 0.19
N LYS A 104 32.49 -4.06 0.63
CA LYS A 104 31.29 -4.34 1.41
C LYS A 104 30.18 -5.04 0.61
N TYR A 105 29.98 -4.63 -0.64
CA TYR A 105 28.82 -5.08 -1.43
C TYR A 105 29.18 -5.89 -2.68
N GLY A 106 30.40 -5.77 -3.19
CA GLY A 106 30.83 -6.50 -4.37
C GLY A 106 31.12 -7.94 -4.04
N THR A 107 30.69 -8.85 -4.92
CA THR A 107 30.84 -10.30 -4.71
C THR A 107 31.45 -11.02 -5.91
N ASN A 108 31.75 -10.32 -7.00
CA ASN A 108 32.43 -10.87 -8.17
C ASN A 108 33.89 -10.43 -8.19
N ALA A 109 34.71 -11.07 -9.04
CA ALA A 109 36.16 -10.85 -9.11
C ALA A 109 36.57 -9.36 -9.23
N ASN A 110 35.75 -8.55 -9.91
CA ASN A 110 36.04 -7.13 -10.16
C ASN A 110 35.16 -6.17 -9.33
N TYR A 111 34.36 -6.68 -8.38
CA TYR A 111 33.42 -5.91 -7.54
C TYR A 111 32.39 -5.02 -8.27
N ASN A 112 32.27 -5.12 -9.60
CA ASN A 112 31.38 -4.29 -10.42
C ASN A 112 29.88 -4.46 -10.10
N ASN A 113 29.51 -5.54 -9.40
CA ASN A 113 28.12 -5.76 -8.97
C ASN A 113 27.77 -5.08 -7.63
N ALA A 114 28.73 -4.41 -6.96
CA ALA A 114 28.57 -3.83 -5.63
C ALA A 114 27.36 -2.88 -5.54
N PHE A 115 27.19 -1.99 -6.52
CA PHE A 115 26.09 -1.04 -6.49
C PHE A 115 24.72 -1.74 -6.57
N GLY A 116 24.56 -2.67 -7.51
CA GLY A 116 23.32 -3.46 -7.64
C GLY A 116 23.02 -4.26 -6.38
N LYS A 117 24.05 -4.87 -5.76
CA LYS A 117 23.92 -5.60 -4.49
C LYS A 117 23.48 -4.69 -3.35
N CYS A 118 24.10 -3.52 -3.19
CA CYS A 118 23.69 -2.52 -2.21
C CYS A 118 22.21 -2.14 -2.37
N VAL A 119 21.80 -1.77 -3.59
CA VAL A 119 20.43 -1.32 -3.85
C VAL A 119 19.43 -2.45 -3.59
N SER A 120 19.71 -3.67 -4.07
CA SER A 120 18.81 -4.81 -3.86
C SER A 120 18.65 -5.17 -2.39
N SER A 121 19.74 -5.18 -1.61
CA SER A 121 19.71 -5.51 -0.18
C SER A 121 18.91 -4.48 0.61
N LYS A 122 19.17 -3.19 0.41
CA LYS A 122 18.44 -2.12 1.10
C LYS A 122 16.98 -2.03 0.67
N ALA A 123 16.69 -2.22 -0.63
CA ALA A 123 15.32 -2.23 -1.12
C ALA A 123 14.53 -3.39 -0.51
N LYS A 124 15.15 -4.58 -0.38
CA LYS A 124 14.55 -5.73 0.31
C LYS A 124 14.25 -5.43 1.77
N ALA A 125 15.21 -4.86 2.51
CA ALA A 125 15.00 -4.51 3.92
C ALA A 125 13.87 -3.49 4.12
N LYS A 126 13.76 -2.48 3.24
CA LYS A 126 12.67 -1.50 3.26
C LYS A 126 11.31 -2.13 2.94
N LYS A 127 11.30 -3.08 2.00
CA LYS A 127 10.12 -3.87 1.68
C LYS A 127 9.66 -4.72 2.86
N ASP A 128 10.57 -5.45 3.49
CA ASP A 128 10.25 -6.25 4.66
C ASP A 128 9.70 -5.40 5.82
N ALA A 129 10.22 -4.19 6.00
CA ALA A 129 9.70 -3.24 6.98
C ALA A 129 8.30 -2.71 6.62
N ALA A 130 7.97 -2.57 5.34
CA ALA A 130 6.63 -2.18 4.88
C ALA A 130 5.63 -3.32 5.10
N ASP A 131 5.96 -4.53 4.66
CA ASP A 131 5.16 -5.75 4.85
C ASP A 131 4.88 -6.01 6.33
N ALA A 132 5.88 -5.79 7.21
CA ALA A 132 5.70 -5.92 8.66
C ALA A 132 4.68 -4.93 9.22
N LYS A 133 4.70 -3.68 8.76
CA LYS A 133 3.71 -2.65 9.14
C LYS A 133 2.32 -3.02 8.66
N ASP A 134 2.19 -3.51 7.43
CA ASP A 134 0.90 -3.91 6.88
C ASP A 134 0.31 -5.14 7.60
N ALA A 135 1.16 -6.11 7.95
CA ALA A 135 0.77 -7.25 8.77
C ALA A 135 0.32 -6.82 10.17
N GLU A 136 0.99 -5.85 10.79
CA GLU A 136 0.62 -5.28 12.09
C GLU A 136 -0.75 -4.60 12.04
N GLN A 137 -0.99 -3.76 11.02
CA GLN A 137 -2.28 -3.10 10.84
C GLN A 137 -3.41 -4.11 10.63
N ALA A 138 -3.14 -5.19 9.88
CA ALA A 138 -4.08 -6.27 9.69
C ALA A 138 -4.37 -7.01 11.02
N LYS A 139 -3.37 -7.24 11.88
CA LYS A 139 -3.56 -7.81 13.22
C LYS A 139 -4.44 -6.91 14.09
N LYS A 140 -4.16 -5.61 14.13
CA LYS A 140 -4.97 -4.61 14.87
C LYS A 140 -6.43 -4.62 14.44
N ARG A 141 -6.69 -4.63 13.13
CA ARG A 141 -8.06 -4.70 12.61
C ARG A 141 -8.76 -6.01 12.95
N LYS A 142 -8.06 -7.15 12.93
CA LYS A 142 -8.64 -8.42 13.35
C LYS A 142 -9.01 -8.42 14.83
N LYS A 143 -8.15 -7.88 15.69
CA LYS A 143 -8.43 -7.71 17.12
C LYS A 143 -9.66 -6.81 17.33
N ALA A 144 -9.66 -5.64 16.70
CA ALA A 144 -10.81 -4.73 16.71
C ALA A 144 -12.12 -5.39 16.21
N ALA A 145 -12.04 -6.23 15.18
CA ALA A 145 -13.20 -6.98 14.69
C ALA A 145 -13.79 -7.94 15.74
N LYS A 146 -12.92 -8.65 16.47
CA LYS A 146 -13.36 -9.56 17.55
C LYS A 146 -13.99 -8.77 18.70
N GLU A 147 -13.36 -7.69 19.13
CA GLU A 147 -13.89 -6.82 20.20
C GLU A 147 -15.22 -6.18 19.82
N CYS A 148 -15.36 -5.67 18.59
CA CYS A 148 -16.61 -5.11 18.11
C CYS A 148 -17.71 -6.17 17.97
N LYS A 149 -17.34 -7.44 17.71
CA LYS A 149 -18.31 -8.54 17.73
C LYS A 149 -18.76 -8.82 19.16
N ALA A 150 -17.85 -8.95 20.11
CA ALA A 150 -18.18 -9.18 21.51
C ALA A 150 -19.06 -8.04 22.07
N GLU A 151 -18.71 -6.78 21.77
CA GLU A 151 -19.52 -5.63 22.16
C GLU A 151 -20.94 -5.70 21.57
N ARG A 152 -21.06 -6.03 20.27
CA ARG A 152 -22.36 -6.18 19.61
C ARG A 152 -23.20 -7.33 20.19
N ASP A 153 -22.56 -8.44 20.54
CA ASP A 153 -23.24 -9.59 21.12
C ASP A 153 -23.72 -9.28 22.56
N SER A 154 -22.97 -8.49 23.32
CA SER A 154 -23.32 -8.07 24.69
C SER A 154 -24.48 -7.07 24.75
N MET A 155 -24.48 -6.02 23.92
CA MET A 155 -25.53 -4.97 23.98
C MET A 155 -26.67 -5.18 22.97
N GLY A 156 -26.57 -6.20 22.12
CA GLY A 156 -27.52 -6.45 21.05
C GLY A 156 -27.35 -5.54 19.83
N ARG A 157 -27.90 -6.00 18.70
CA ARG A 157 -27.71 -5.36 17.39
C ARG A 157 -28.29 -3.94 17.30
N GLY A 158 -29.45 -3.70 17.92
CA GLY A 158 -30.13 -2.41 17.88
C GLY A 158 -29.34 -1.31 18.58
N ALA A 159 -28.97 -1.54 19.84
CA ALA A 159 -28.16 -0.60 20.62
C ALA A 159 -26.78 -0.39 19.97
N PHE A 160 -26.13 -1.46 19.50
CA PHE A 160 -24.86 -1.37 18.79
C PHE A 160 -24.96 -0.52 17.51
N ALA A 161 -26.03 -0.70 16.73
CA ALA A 161 -26.25 0.08 15.50
C ALA A 161 -26.48 1.56 15.80
N THR A 162 -27.16 1.90 16.89
CA THR A 162 -27.33 3.28 17.34
C THR A 162 -26.01 3.88 17.83
N LYS A 163 -25.19 3.11 18.56
CA LYS A 163 -23.91 3.58 19.10
C LYS A 163 -22.84 3.84 18.05
N HIS A 164 -22.70 2.95 17.06
CA HIS A 164 -21.60 2.99 16.08
C HIS A 164 -22.03 3.34 14.65
N GLY A 165 -23.32 3.23 14.33
CA GLY A 165 -23.84 3.48 12.99
C GLY A 165 -23.96 4.97 12.69
N THR A 166 -23.57 5.38 11.48
CA THR A 166 -23.62 6.79 11.07
C THR A 166 -24.48 7.03 9.83
N LYS A 167 -24.93 5.96 9.14
CA LYS A 167 -25.85 6.07 8.00
C LYS A 167 -27.30 6.03 8.46
N LYS A 168 -28.23 6.53 7.63
CA LYS A 168 -29.69 6.50 7.88
C LYS A 168 -30.20 5.10 8.27
N ASN A 169 -29.68 4.05 7.65
CA ASN A 169 -30.05 2.65 7.97
C ASN A 169 -29.12 1.96 8.97
N LYS A 170 -28.12 2.67 9.53
CA LYS A 170 -27.13 2.20 10.52
C LYS A 170 -26.37 0.91 10.15
N ARG A 171 -26.45 0.45 8.89
CA ARG A 171 -25.82 -0.82 8.42
C ARG A 171 -24.29 -0.78 8.38
N ASN A 172 -23.68 0.38 8.58
CA ASN A 172 -22.22 0.56 8.62
C ASN A 172 -21.63 0.49 10.04
N ALA A 173 -22.46 0.28 11.08
CA ALA A 173 -22.04 0.31 12.48
C ALA A 173 -20.82 -0.59 12.77
N PHE A 174 -20.85 -1.84 12.31
CA PHE A 174 -19.74 -2.77 12.56
C PHE A 174 -18.44 -2.29 11.92
N GLY A 175 -18.48 -1.91 10.64
CA GLY A 175 -17.32 -1.35 9.95
C GLY A 175 -16.77 -0.08 10.61
N LYS A 176 -17.65 0.76 11.17
CA LYS A 176 -17.25 1.98 11.90
C LYS A 176 -16.60 1.66 13.24
N CYS A 177 -17.17 0.74 14.03
CA CYS A 177 -16.55 0.27 15.26
C CYS A 177 -15.13 -0.26 14.99
N VAL A 178 -14.98 -1.16 14.01
CA VAL A 178 -13.67 -1.75 13.67
C VAL A 178 -12.68 -0.69 13.19
N SER A 179 -13.13 0.25 12.35
CA SER A 179 -12.25 1.33 11.87
C SER A 179 -11.83 2.28 12.98
N LYS A 180 -12.67 2.52 14.00
CA LYS A 180 -12.32 3.38 15.14
C LYS A 180 -11.33 2.67 16.05
N LYS A 181 -11.64 1.45 16.49
CA LYS A 181 -10.76 0.66 17.38
C LYS A 181 -9.43 0.29 16.71
N GLY A 182 -9.44 -0.07 15.42
CA GLY A 182 -8.23 -0.41 14.68
C GLY A 182 -7.32 0.78 14.36
N ARG A 183 -7.75 2.02 14.61
CA ARG A 183 -6.91 3.24 14.54
C ARG A 183 -6.41 3.69 15.91
N ALA A 184 -7.10 3.29 16.99
CA ALA A 184 -6.80 3.68 18.36
C ALA A 184 -5.93 2.65 19.12
N ALA A 185 -5.49 1.59 18.42
CA ALA A 185 -4.67 0.50 18.95
C ALA A 185 -3.25 0.58 18.41
#